data_AF-A0A833DJ70-F1
#
_entry.id   AF-A0A833DJ70-F1
#
_cell.length_a   1.000
_cell.length_b   1.000
_cell.length_c   1.000
_cell.angle_alpha   90.00
_cell.angle_beta   90.00
_cell.angle_gamma   90.00
#
_symmetry.space_group_name_H-M   'P 1'
#
loop_
_entity.id
_entity.type
_entity.pdbx_description
1 polymer ?
#
loop_
_entity_poly.entity_id
_entity_poly.type
_entity_poly.pdbx_seq_one_letter_code
_entity_poly.pdbx_strand_id
1 'polypeptide(L)'
;MPVFELSTTKYDKDLQLMEVVMNKVAALCNIDKGFKFGEPVSHFGWTFFSIIIDQELYFGIQDKFTDLIKRSKGDKQHGKFANFLSSYFESHGCNVKVKPTKD
;
A
#
# COMPACT_ATOMS: atom_id res chain seq x y z
N MET A 1 11.57 -6.15 5.41
CA MET A 1 10.17 -6.09 4.98
C MET A 1 9.72 -4.65 5.14
N PRO A 2 9.51 -3.90 4.05
CA PRO A 2 9.07 -2.51 4.15
C PRO A 2 7.71 -2.41 4.83
N VAL A 3 7.58 -1.38 5.66
CA VAL A 3 6.36 -1.06 6.40
C VAL A 3 5.88 0.32 5.96
N PHE A 4 4.58 0.46 5.75
CA PHE A 4 3.94 1.71 5.42
C PHE A 4 2.81 2.00 6.39
N GLU A 5 2.67 3.27 6.78
CA GLU A 5 1.53 3.76 7.54
C GLU A 5 0.38 4.10 6.58
N LEU A 6 -0.81 3.67 6.94
CA LEU A 6 -2.06 3.86 6.21
C LEU A 6 -3.02 4.67 7.06
N SER A 7 -3.77 5.56 6.43
CA SER A 7 -4.85 6.29 7.09
C SER A 7 -6.06 6.48 6.19
N THR A 8 -7.25 6.29 6.76
CA THR A 8 -8.55 6.42 6.09
C THR A 8 -9.63 6.92 7.05
N THR A 9 -10.72 7.46 6.51
CA THR A 9 -11.96 7.76 7.24
C THR A 9 -13.05 6.68 7.05
N LYS A 10 -12.79 5.63 6.27
CA LYS A 10 -13.76 4.57 5.90
C LYS A 10 -13.16 3.17 6.04
N TYR A 11 -12.62 2.85 7.21
CA TYR A 11 -11.81 1.65 7.46
C TYR A 11 -12.45 0.34 6.98
N ASP A 12 -13.67 0.02 7.42
CA ASP A 12 -14.29 -1.28 7.10
C ASP A 12 -14.45 -1.51 5.59
N LYS A 13 -14.83 -0.46 4.86
CA LYS A 13 -14.97 -0.51 3.40
C LYS A 13 -13.61 -0.59 2.71
N ASP A 14 -12.69 0.29 3.11
CA ASP A 14 -11.39 0.39 2.45
C ASP A 14 -10.53 -0.84 2.72
N LEU A 15 -10.61 -1.47 3.90
CA LEU A 15 -9.89 -2.70 4.23
C LEU A 15 -10.23 -3.83 3.26
N GLN A 16 -11.52 -4.08 3.03
CA GLN A 16 -11.97 -5.12 2.10
C GLN A 16 -11.49 -4.85 0.67
N LEU A 17 -11.57 -3.60 0.22
CA LEU A 17 -11.11 -3.23 -1.11
C LEU A 17 -9.58 -3.34 -1.23
N MET A 18 -8.83 -2.90 -0.22
CA MET A 18 -7.36 -3.02 -0.21
C MET A 18 -6.92 -4.48 -0.19
N GLU A 19 -7.59 -5.37 0.54
CA GLU A 19 -7.30 -6.82 0.50
C GLU A 19 -7.47 -7.37 -0.93
N VAL A 20 -8.59 -7.04 -1.58
CA VAL A 20 -8.84 -7.46 -2.98
C VAL A 20 -7.78 -6.88 -3.92
N VAL A 21 -7.43 -5.61 -3.77
CA VAL A 21 -6.42 -4.94 -4.60
C VAL A 21 -5.04 -5.57 -4.39
N MET A 22 -4.61 -5.76 -3.15
CA MET A 22 -3.30 -6.33 -2.84
C MET A 22 -3.18 -7.80 -3.26
N ASN A 23 -4.25 -8.60 -3.15
CA ASN A 23 -4.27 -9.96 -3.68
C ASN A 23 -4.12 -9.97 -5.22
N LYS A 24 -4.78 -9.05 -5.93
CA LYS A 24 -4.60 -8.89 -7.38
C LYS A 24 -3.19 -8.47 -7.74
N VAL A 25 -2.61 -7.55 -6.98
CA VAL A 25 -1.22 -7.09 -7.17
C VAL A 25 -0.23 -8.25 -6.96
N ALA A 26 -0.42 -9.05 -5.92
CA ALA A 26 0.40 -10.24 -5.68
C ALA A 26 0.30 -11.25 -6.83
N ALA A 27 -0.91 -11.55 -7.30
CA ALA A 27 -1.12 -12.41 -8.45
C ALA A 27 -0.47 -11.86 -9.74
N LEU A 28 -0.51 -10.54 -9.99
CA LEU A 28 0.18 -9.92 -11.13
C LEU A 28 1.71 -10.05 -11.07
N CYS A 29 2.26 -10.27 -9.88
CA CYS A 29 3.67 -10.55 -9.62
C CYS A 29 3.98 -12.05 -9.55
N ASN A 30 2.99 -12.93 -9.80
CA ASN A 30 3.09 -14.39 -9.61
C ASN A 30 3.47 -14.82 -8.18
N ILE A 31 2.97 -14.10 -7.18
CA ILE A 31 3.20 -14.35 -5.75
C ILE A 31 1.85 -14.66 -5.10
N ASP A 32 1.77 -15.76 -4.33
CA ASP A 32 0.52 -16.20 -3.71
C ASP A 32 -0.06 -15.18 -2.73
N LYS A 33 0.75 -14.73 -1.77
CA LYS A 33 0.41 -13.69 -0.80
C LYS A 33 1.67 -13.18 -0.14
N GLY A 34 1.84 -11.85 -0.06
CA GLY A 34 3.05 -11.25 0.52
C GLY A 34 2.83 -9.95 1.29
N PHE A 35 1.65 -9.78 1.88
CA PHE A 35 1.31 -8.60 2.67
C PHE A 35 0.45 -8.93 3.88
N LYS A 36 0.52 -8.07 4.89
CA LYS A 36 -0.31 -8.13 6.10
C LYS A 36 -0.65 -6.72 6.59
N PHE A 37 -1.91 -6.50 6.95
CA PHE A 37 -2.33 -5.28 7.65
C PHE A 37 -2.10 -5.41 9.16
N GLY A 38 -1.62 -4.33 9.78
CA GLY A 38 -1.48 -4.20 11.22
C GLY A 38 -2.80 -3.83 11.90
N GLU A 39 -2.79 -3.84 13.23
CA GLU A 39 -3.97 -3.49 14.02
C GLU A 39 -4.36 -2.01 13.82
N PRO A 40 -5.66 -1.71 13.69
CA PRO A 40 -6.14 -0.35 13.54
C PRO A 40 -6.24 0.41 14.86
N VAL A 41 -5.91 1.69 14.81
CA VAL A 41 -6.12 2.67 15.88
C VAL A 41 -6.99 3.80 15.33
N SER A 42 -8.12 4.07 15.98
CA SER A 42 -9.07 5.10 15.52
C SER A 42 -9.07 6.32 16.42
N HIS A 43 -8.87 7.51 15.83
CA HIS A 43 -8.91 8.80 16.52
C HIS A 43 -9.54 9.87 15.62
N PHE A 44 -10.49 10.64 16.18
CA PHE A 44 -11.11 11.81 15.51
C PHE A 44 -11.63 11.53 14.09
N GLY A 45 -12.33 10.41 13.89
CA GLY A 45 -12.92 10.04 12.60
C GLY A 45 -11.92 9.49 11.56
N TRP A 46 -10.65 9.33 11.94
CA TRP A 46 -9.63 8.66 11.16
C TRP A 46 -9.25 7.34 11.81
N THR A 47 -8.91 6.36 10.97
CA THR A 47 -8.30 5.10 11.38
C THR A 47 -6.91 5.01 10.78
N PHE A 48 -5.93 4.70 11.63
CA PHE A 48 -4.52 4.56 11.31
C PHE A 48 -4.10 3.11 11.54
N PHE A 49 -3.31 2.56 10.64
CA PHE A 49 -2.83 1.18 10.69
C PHE A 49 -1.61 1.04 9.79
N SER A 50 -0.99 -0.14 9.75
CA SER A 50 0.16 -0.39 8.88
C SER A 50 -0.13 -1.45 7.83
N ILE A 51 0.65 -1.46 6.76
CA ILE A 51 0.83 -2.62 5.89
C ILE A 51 2.29 -3.02 5.90
N ILE A 52 2.53 -4.30 6.16
CA ILE A 52 3.83 -4.94 6.00
C ILE A 52 3.79 -5.66 4.66
N ILE A 53 4.77 -5.39 3.81
CA ILE A 53 4.94 -6.08 2.53
C ILE A 53 6.24 -6.88 2.65
N ASP A 54 6.21 -8.16 2.32
CA ASP A 54 7.43 -8.97 2.32
C ASP A 54 8.39 -8.54 1.20
N GLN A 55 9.62 -9.06 1.25
CA GLN A 55 10.65 -8.64 0.29
C GLN A 55 10.32 -9.11 -1.14
N GLU A 56 9.77 -10.31 -1.29
CA GLU A 56 9.46 -10.88 -2.60
C GLU A 56 8.38 -10.06 -3.32
N LEU A 57 7.27 -9.77 -2.63
CA LEU A 57 6.20 -8.95 -3.17
C LEU A 57 6.64 -7.50 -3.37
N TYR A 58 7.45 -6.95 -2.47
CA TYR A 58 7.97 -5.61 -2.66
C TYR A 58 8.79 -5.47 -3.95
N PHE A 59 9.73 -6.39 -4.19
CA PHE A 59 10.53 -6.37 -5.41
C PHE A 59 9.70 -6.73 -6.65
N GLY A 60 8.77 -7.68 -6.53
CA GLY A 60 7.83 -8.01 -7.60
C GLY A 60 6.99 -6.81 -8.04
N ILE A 61 6.47 -6.02 -7.09
CA ILE A 61 5.75 -4.78 -7.39
C ILE A 61 6.68 -3.75 -8.02
N GLN A 62 7.89 -3.59 -7.48
CA GLN A 62 8.86 -2.65 -8.03
C GLN A 62 9.19 -2.96 -9.49
N ASP A 63 9.41 -4.22 -9.84
CA ASP A 63 9.66 -4.65 -11.21
C ASP A 63 8.41 -4.47 -12.08
N LYS A 64 7.29 -5.08 -11.69
CA LYS A 64 6.02 -5.10 -12.45
C LYS A 64 5.48 -3.71 -12.75
N PHE A 65 5.65 -2.76 -11.83
CA PHE A 65 5.12 -1.40 -11.92
C PHE A 65 6.21 -0.33 -11.96
N THR A 66 7.43 -0.68 -12.39
CA THR A 66 8.60 0.22 -12.44
C THR A 66 8.26 1.59 -13.01
N ASP A 67 7.57 1.63 -14.16
CA ASP A 67 7.28 2.90 -14.82
C ASP A 67 6.27 3.77 -14.06
N LEU A 68 5.30 3.15 -13.38
CA LEU A 68 4.34 3.87 -12.55
C LEU A 68 5.02 4.40 -11.28
N ILE A 69 5.88 3.60 -10.65
CA ILE A 69 6.62 4.00 -9.46
C ILE A 69 7.60 5.12 -9.80
N LYS A 70 8.33 5.05 -10.92
CA LYS A 70 9.27 6.11 -11.35
C LYS A 70 8.58 7.46 -11.56
N ARG A 71 7.36 7.46 -12.09
CA ARG A 71 6.52 8.65 -12.32
C ARG A 71 5.81 9.16 -11.07
N SER A 72 5.74 8.36 -10.01
CA SER A 72 5.12 8.76 -8.74
C SER A 72 5.96 9.84 -8.04
N LYS A 73 5.29 10.72 -7.29
CA LYS A 73 5.92 11.85 -6.60
C LYS A 73 6.95 11.37 -5.56
N GLY A 74 7.93 12.23 -5.25
CA GLY A 74 8.94 12.02 -4.19
C GLY A 74 10.33 11.68 -4.73
N ASP A 75 11.37 11.99 -3.94
CA ASP A 75 12.76 11.87 -4.41
C ASP A 75 13.38 10.50 -4.12
N LYS A 76 12.99 9.89 -3.00
CA LYS A 76 13.48 8.57 -2.57
C LYS A 76 12.56 7.46 -3.07
N GLN A 77 13.15 6.32 -3.44
CA GLN A 77 12.41 5.13 -3.92
C GLN A 77 11.28 4.71 -2.97
N HIS A 78 11.53 4.74 -1.66
CA HIS A 78 10.51 4.39 -0.65
C HIS A 78 9.31 5.35 -0.66
N GLY A 79 9.56 6.66 -0.84
CA GLY A 79 8.51 7.66 -0.96
C GLY A 79 7.74 7.56 -2.28
N LYS A 80 8.43 7.29 -3.39
CA LYS A 80 7.80 7.02 -4.69
C LYS A 80 6.88 5.80 -4.62
N PHE A 81 7.33 4.72 -3.99
CA PHE A 81 6.55 3.52 -3.80
C PHE A 81 5.30 3.76 -2.94
N ALA A 82 5.42 4.49 -1.83
CA ALA A 82 4.28 4.88 -1.00
C ALA A 82 3.24 5.70 -1.80
N ASN A 83 3.70 6.68 -2.56
CA ASN A 83 2.81 7.50 -3.40
C ASN A 83 2.15 6.68 -4.52
N PHE A 84 2.90 5.77 -5.15
CA PHE A 84 2.36 4.80 -6.09
C PHE A 84 1.23 3.99 -5.46
N LEU A 85 1.46 3.39 -4.28
CA LEU A 85 0.44 2.60 -3.58
C LEU A 85 -0.80 3.44 -3.27
N SER A 86 -0.63 4.67 -2.78
CA SER A 86 -1.75 5.56 -2.47
C SER A 86 -2.59 5.85 -3.72
N SER A 87 -1.95 6.21 -4.83
CA SER A 87 -2.65 6.46 -6.10
C SER A 87 -3.25 5.19 -6.70
N TYR A 88 -2.62 4.03 -6.51
CA TYR A 88 -3.12 2.75 -6.98
C TYR A 88 -4.37 2.32 -6.19
N PHE A 89 -4.37 2.51 -4.88
CA PHE A 89 -5.56 2.30 -4.06
C PHE A 89 -6.71 3.25 -4.46
N GLU A 90 -6.40 4.52 -4.66
CA GLU A 90 -7.39 5.52 -5.08
C GLU A 90 -8.03 5.17 -6.43
N SER A 91 -7.23 4.71 -7.42
CA SER A 91 -7.75 4.29 -8.72
C SER A 91 -8.64 3.04 -8.67
N HIS A 92 -8.59 2.28 -7.57
CA HIS A 92 -9.45 1.13 -7.30
C HIS A 92 -10.56 1.46 -6.28
N GLY A 93 -10.82 2.73 -6.01
CA GLY A 93 -11.92 3.19 -5.16
C GLY A 93 -11.64 3.16 -3.66
N CYS A 94 -10.39 2.94 -3.25
CA CYS A 94 -9.94 2.97 -1.86
C CYS A 94 -9.31 4.34 -1.56
N ASN A 95 -9.96 5.18 -0.74
CA ASN A 95 -9.40 6.49 -0.43
C ASN A 95 -8.47 6.43 0.79
N VAL A 96 -7.31 5.82 0.61
CA VAL A 96 -6.33 5.57 1.67
C VAL A 96 -5.04 6.34 1.40
N LYS A 97 -4.58 7.10 2.39
CA LYS A 97 -3.29 7.78 2.35
C LYS A 97 -2.20 6.82 2.82
N VAL A 98 -1.15 6.69 2.02
CA VAL A 98 0.01 5.84 2.34
C VAL A 98 1.22 6.73 2.64
N LYS A 99 1.92 6.45 3.74
CA LYS A 99 3.16 7.13 4.11
C LYS A 99 4.26 6.10 4.38
N PRO A 100 5.51 6.39 3.97
CA PRO A 100 6.63 5.61 4.46
C PRO A 100 6.74 5.77 5.98
N THR A 101 6.97 4.68 6.72
CA THR A 101 7.41 4.82 8.11
C THR A 101 8.74 5.57 8.12
N LYS A 102 8.89 6.52 9.06
CA LYS A 102 10.21 7.11 9.31
C LYS A 102 11.02 6.02 10.01
N ASP A 103 12.09 5.57 9.36
CA ASP A 103 13.18 4.93 10.09
C ASP A 103 13.77 5.91 11.11
#